data_AF-H1S1M2-F1
#
_entry.id   AF-H1S1M2-F1
#
_cell.length_a   1.000
_cell.length_b   1.000
_cell.length_c   1.000
_cell.angle_alpha   90.00
_cell.angle_beta   90.00
_cell.angle_gamma   90.00
#
_symmetry.space_group_name_H-M   'P 1'
#
loop_
_entity.id
_entity.type
_entity.pdbx_description
1 polymer ?
#
loop_
_entity_poly.entity_id
_entity_poly.type
_entity_poly.pdbx_seq_one_letter_code
_entity_poly.pdbx_strand_id
1 'polypeptide(L)' 'MRTESRAELIAKIAHVTQMPVADVERAFCSTWDELYASAKIHDYLPLFVAKRVTEDLLKVKKGQV' A
#
# COMPACT_ATOMS: atom_id res chain seq x y z
N MET A 1 -13.98 16.17 5.57
CA MET A 1 -13.10 14.99 5.75
C MET A 1 -12.30 14.81 4.48
N ARG A 2 -10.99 15.02 4.50
CA ARG A 2 -10.13 14.69 3.34
C ARG A 2 -9.77 13.22 3.47
N THR A 3 -10.58 12.36 2.87
CA THR A 3 -10.15 11.00 2.57
C THR A 3 -8.94 11.16 1.66
N GLU A 4 -7.73 10.91 2.19
CA GLU A 4 -6.50 10.94 1.38
C GLU A 4 -6.76 10.08 0.15
N SER A 5 -6.63 10.68 -1.02
CA SER A 5 -6.94 9.96 -2.26
C SER A 5 -5.94 8.81 -2.41
N ARG A 6 -6.37 7.67 -2.94
CA ARG A 6 -5.51 6.49 -3.20
C ARG A 6 -4.18 6.88 -3.84
N ALA A 7 -4.18 7.85 -4.75
CA ALA A 7 -2.99 8.40 -5.39
C ALA A 7 -2.00 9.08 -4.40
N GLU A 8 -2.49 9.80 -3.38
CA GLU A 8 -1.64 10.42 -2.35
C GLU A 8 -0.99 9.36 -1.46
N LEU A 9 -1.72 8.30 -1.11
CA LEU A 9 -1.17 7.18 -0.35
C LEU A 9 -0.08 6.47 -1.15
N ILE A 10 -0.33 6.14 -2.43
CA ILE A 10 0.66 5.50 -3.29
C ILE A 10 1.91 6.39 -3.45
N ALA A 11 1.73 7.70 -3.66
CA ALA A 11 2.85 8.64 -3.79
C ALA A 11 3.69 8.72 -2.50
N LYS A 12 3.05 8.75 -1.32
CA LYS A 12 3.74 8.70 -0.02
C LYS A 12 4.53 7.41 0.14
N ILE A 13 3.93 6.26 -0.18
CA ILE A 13 4.59 4.95 -0.04
C ILE A 13 5.79 4.87 -0.98
N ALA A 14 5.63 5.26 -2.25
CA ALA A 14 6.71 5.31 -3.23
C ALA A 14 7.88 6.20 -2.78
N HIS A 15 7.57 7.35 -2.17
CA HIS A 15 8.59 8.24 -1.62
C HIS A 15 9.34 7.60 -0.44
N VAL A 16 8.63 6.94 0.48
CA VAL A 16 9.22 6.29 1.68
C VAL A 16 10.03 5.05 1.32
N THR A 17 9.53 4.22 0.40
CA THR A 17 10.21 2.99 -0.01
C THR A 17 11.32 3.25 -1.03
N GLN A 18 11.27 4.42 -1.68
CA GLN A 18 12.07 4.79 -2.85
C GLN A 18 11.90 3.82 -4.01
N MET A 19 10.66 3.35 -4.20
CA MET A 19 10.28 2.48 -5.31
C MET A 19 9.45 3.24 -6.35
N PRO A 20 9.47 2.79 -7.62
CA PRO A 20 8.64 3.41 -8.64
C PRO A 20 7.16 3.28 -8.31
N VAL A 21 6.41 4.36 -8.56
CA VAL A 21 4.96 4.43 -8.31
C VAL A 21 4.21 3.27 -8.97
N ALA A 22 4.65 2.82 -10.15
CA ALA A 22 4.06 1.68 -10.86
C ALA A 22 4.15 0.35 -10.08
N ASP A 23 5.27 0.07 -9.41
CA ASP A 23 5.42 -1.12 -8.56
C ASP A 23 4.59 -1.01 -7.30
N VAL A 24 4.58 0.18 -6.68
CA VAL A 24 3.75 0.45 -5.50
C VAL A 24 2.27 0.32 -5.82
N GLU A 25 1.82 0.81 -6.98
CA GLU A 25 0.44 0.71 -7.42
C GLU A 25 0.01 -0.74 -7.65
N ARG A 26 0.88 -1.55 -8.27
CA ARG A 26 0.65 -2.99 -8.44
C ARG A 26 0.53 -3.70 -7.10
N ALA A 27 1.49 -3.48 -6.19
CA ALA A 27 1.45 -4.06 -4.85
C ALA A 27 0.21 -3.61 -4.06
N PHE A 28 -0.15 -2.34 -4.17
CA PHE A 28 -1.34 -1.77 -3.56
C PHE A 28 -2.61 -2.40 -4.11
N CYS A 29 -2.74 -2.55 -5.43
CA CYS A 29 -3.92 -3.14 -6.04
C CYS A 29 -4.08 -4.63 -5.66
N SER A 30 -2.97 -5.38 -5.65
CA SER A 30 -2.98 -6.79 -5.23
C SER A 30 -3.39 -6.94 -3.76
N THR A 31 -2.77 -6.15 -2.86
CA THR A 31 -3.07 -6.18 -1.42
C THR A 31 -4.49 -5.69 -1.13
N TRP A 32 -4.98 -4.73 -1.92
CA TRP A 32 -6.36 -4.25 -1.84
C TRP A 32 -7.34 -5.36 -2.15
N ASP A 33 -7.14 -6.11 -3.24
CA ASP A 33 -8.04 -7.20 -3.64
C ASP A 33 -8.11 -8.30 -2.58
N GLU A 34 -6.95 -8.74 -2.06
CA GLU A 34 -6.87 -9.74 -1.00
C GLU A 34 -7.58 -9.30 0.30
N LEU A 35 -7.35 -8.04 0.72
CA LEU A 35 -7.97 -7.52 1.93
C LEU A 35 -9.45 -7.21 1.72
N TYR A 36 -9.86 -6.76 0.54
CA TYR A 36 -11.25 -6.47 0.20
C TYR A 36 -12.09 -7.74 0.22
N ALA A 37 -11.56 -8.87 -0.28
CA ALA A 37 -12.23 -10.16 -0.25
C ALA A 37 -12.47 -10.70 1.17
N SER A 38 -11.63 -10.31 2.14
CA SER A 38 -11.65 -10.85 3.51
C SER A 38 -12.22 -9.86 4.55
N ALA A 39 -12.28 -8.56 4.24
CA ALA A 39 -12.68 -7.53 5.19
C ALA A 39 -14.20 -7.35 5.29
N LYS A 40 -14.73 -7.46 6.52
CA LYS A 40 -16.11 -7.08 6.86
C LYS A 40 -16.31 -5.57 7.02
N ILE A 41 -15.24 -4.79 7.19
CA ILE A 41 -15.28 -3.34 7.41
C ILE A 41 -14.33 -2.67 6.40
N HIS A 42 -14.89 -1.87 5.51
CA HIS A 42 -14.15 -1.26 4.40
C HIS A 42 -13.64 0.15 4.72
N ASP A 43 -14.12 0.77 5.79
CA ASP A 43 -13.77 2.15 6.19
C ASP A 43 -12.26 2.36 6.40
N TYR A 44 -11.58 1.35 6.95
CA TYR A 44 -10.14 1.41 7.25
C TYR A 44 -9.27 0.63 6.26
N LEU A 45 -9.90 0.04 5.23
CA LEU A 45 -9.20 -0.75 4.22
C LEU A 45 -8.05 0.01 3.54
N PRO A 46 -8.21 1.27 3.07
CA PRO A 46 -7.11 2.01 2.43
C PRO A 46 -5.90 2.22 3.36
N LEU A 47 -6.13 2.47 4.65
CA LEU A 47 -5.06 2.63 5.63
C LEU A 47 -4.33 1.30 5.89
N PHE A 48 -5.08 0.20 5.98
CA PHE A 48 -4.51 -1.13 6.17
C PHE A 48 -3.69 -1.58 4.96
N VAL A 49 -4.22 -1.36 3.75
CA VAL A 49 -3.52 -1.66 2.50
C VAL A 49 -2.24 -0.83 2.41
N ALA A 50 -2.31 0.49 2.64
CA ALA A 50 -1.15 1.36 2.61
C ALA A 50 -0.05 0.91 3.58
N LYS A 51 -0.43 0.57 4.82
CA LYS A 51 0.50 0.07 5.83
C LYS A 51 1.15 -1.24 5.40
N ARG A 52 0.35 -2.21 4.96
CA ARG A 52 0.83 -3.55 4.57
C ARG A 52 1.76 -3.48 3.36
N VAL A 53 1.40 -2.71 2.34
CA VAL A 53 2.25 -2.48 1.15
C VAL A 53 3.57 -1.84 1.56
N THR A 54 3.55 -0.84 2.44
CA THR A 54 4.79 -0.21 2.94
C THR A 54 5.69 -1.23 3.64
N GLU A 55 5.13 -2.05 4.54
CA GLU A 55 5.88 -3.07 5.26
C GLU A 55 6.46 -4.14 4.32
N ASP A 56 5.69 -4.57 3.32
CA ASP A 56 6.11 -5.59 2.36
C ASP A 56 7.27 -5.08 1.49
N LEU A 57 7.13 -3.88 0.91
CA LEU A 57 8.18 -3.25 0.11
C LEU A 57 9.44 -2.95 0.93
N LEU A 58 9.30 -2.54 2.20
CA LEU A 58 10.44 -2.35 3.11
C LEU A 58 11.12 -3.68 3.47
N LYS A 59 10.36 -4.77 3.62
CA LYS A 59 10.93 -6.11 3.83
C LYS A 59 11.70 -6.59 2.61
N VAL A 60 11.16 -6.41 1.41
CA VAL A 60 11.87 -6.73 0.14
C VAL A 60 13.19 -5.96 0.07
N LYS A 61 13.18 -4.66 0.42
CA LYS A 61 14.41 -3.84 0.47
C LYS A 61 15.42 -4.32 1.53
N LYS A 62 14.97 -4.80 2.69
CA LYS A 62 15.83 -5.29 3.78
C LYS A 62 16.36 -6.70 3.55
N GLY A 63 15.64 -7.55 2.80
CA GLY A 63 16.03 -8.93 2.49
C GLY A 63 17.08 -9.06 1.40
N GLN A 64 17.52 -7.94 0.81
CA GLN A 64 18.55 -7.90 -0.24
C GLN A 64 19.96 -7.60 0.34
N VAL A 65 20.26 -8.07 1.56
CA VAL A 65 21.58 -7.98 2.22
C VAL A 65 22.05 -9.38 2.60
#